data_AF-A0A5C9BUM0-F1
#
_entry.id   AF-A0A5C9BUM0-F1
#
_cell.length_a   1.000
_cell.length_b   1.000
_cell.length_c   1.000
_cell.angle_alpha   90.00
_cell.angle_beta   90.00
_cell.angle_gamma   90.00
#
_symmetry.space_group_name_H-M   'P 1'
#
loop_
_entity.id
_entity.type
_entity.pdbx_description
1 polymer ?
#
loop_
_entity_poly.entity_id
_entity_poly.type
_entity_poly.pdbx_seq_one_letter_code
_entity_poly.pdbx_strand_id
1 'polypeptide(L)'
;MKAGAVLATNTSSLKLEDLRTVLSKPERLVGIHFFNPVAMMPLVEVVAAEGADPAAVQAACAFVKQIDKLPLPVKSEPGFLVNAVLAPYMLAAMRAVDEGVSPATVDEAMLAFGMPMGPIELVDTVGLDIAMAAGKQLAGGAEAPRCLIERVDKSLLGKKSGQGFYDWSSGKADKAAAGNVPDGLAQRLVMPLIDRVEKLVTDGVVADAELADAGVIFGTGFAPFTGGPMHFRHGQG
;
A
#
# COMPACT_ATOMS: atom_id res chain seq x y z
N MET A 1 -24.31 19.59 8.59
CA MET A 1 -23.54 20.17 7.46
C MET A 1 -24.47 20.99 6.58
N LYS A 2 -23.94 21.96 5.80
CA LYS A 2 -24.74 22.72 4.82
C LYS A 2 -25.32 21.79 3.75
N ALA A 3 -26.41 22.21 3.11
CA ALA A 3 -26.89 21.53 1.90
C ALA A 3 -25.78 21.52 0.83
N GLY A 4 -25.66 20.41 0.08
CA GLY A 4 -24.59 20.19 -0.90
C GLY A 4 -23.19 19.88 -0.36
N ALA A 5 -22.93 19.96 0.95
CA ALA A 5 -21.60 19.65 1.49
C ALA A 5 -21.24 18.15 1.34
N VAL A 6 -20.00 17.88 0.91
CA VAL A 6 -19.37 16.56 0.85
C VAL A 6 -18.64 16.29 2.17
N LEU A 7 -18.72 15.06 2.68
CA LEU A 7 -17.95 14.63 3.84
C LEU A 7 -16.82 13.70 3.36
N ALA A 8 -15.58 13.98 3.77
CA ALA A 8 -14.43 13.18 3.41
C ALA A 8 -13.80 12.50 4.63
N THR A 9 -13.28 11.29 4.44
CA THR A 9 -12.47 10.56 5.43
C THR A 9 -11.08 10.24 4.87
N ASN A 10 -10.05 10.28 5.71
CA ASN A 10 -8.67 9.87 5.38
C ASN A 10 -8.34 8.47 5.94
N THR A 11 -9.34 7.60 6.09
CA THR A 11 -9.09 6.20 6.50
C THR A 11 -8.18 5.50 5.51
N SER A 12 -7.34 4.57 5.98
CA SER A 12 -6.38 3.82 5.15
C SER A 12 -6.76 2.35 4.92
N SER A 13 -7.70 1.81 5.72
CA SER A 13 -8.08 0.39 5.63
C SER A 13 -9.56 0.09 5.92
N LEU A 14 -10.28 0.99 6.61
CA LEU A 14 -11.71 0.79 6.88
C LEU A 14 -12.54 1.02 5.61
N LYS A 15 -13.52 0.12 5.39
CA LYS A 15 -14.51 0.28 4.31
C LYS A 15 -15.38 1.49 4.57
N LEU A 16 -15.66 2.26 3.53
CA LEU A 16 -16.58 3.39 3.63
C LEU A 16 -18.02 2.92 3.92
N GLU A 17 -18.36 1.70 3.51
CA GLU A 17 -19.62 1.03 3.81
C GLU A 17 -19.89 0.94 5.31
N ASP A 18 -18.86 0.71 6.12
CA ASP A 18 -19.00 0.61 7.57
C ASP A 18 -19.19 2.00 8.19
N LEU A 19 -18.41 2.98 7.71
CA LEU A 19 -18.43 4.36 8.21
C LEU A 19 -19.72 5.11 7.87
N ARG A 20 -20.35 4.81 6.74
CA ARG A 20 -21.52 5.55 6.25
C ARG A 20 -22.82 5.21 6.99
N THR A 21 -22.86 4.10 7.73
CA THR A 21 -24.08 3.58 8.38
C THR A 21 -24.73 4.56 9.36
N VAL A 22 -23.93 5.47 9.94
CA VAL A 22 -24.39 6.47 10.92
C VAL A 22 -24.72 7.84 10.31
N LEU A 23 -24.56 7.99 8.99
CA LEU A 23 -24.75 9.27 8.30
C LEU A 23 -26.18 9.42 7.79
N SER A 24 -26.76 10.61 7.91
CA SER A 24 -28.09 10.92 7.35
C SER A 24 -28.10 11.06 5.82
N LYS A 25 -26.93 11.32 5.21
CA LYS A 25 -26.71 11.43 3.76
C LYS A 25 -25.46 10.65 3.34
N PRO A 26 -25.49 9.31 3.45
CA PRO A 26 -24.31 8.46 3.26
C PRO A 26 -23.75 8.53 1.84
N GLU A 27 -24.55 8.88 0.84
CA GLU A 27 -24.15 9.04 -0.55
C GLU A 27 -23.11 10.15 -0.76
N ARG A 28 -22.98 11.08 0.21
CA ARG A 28 -22.01 12.19 0.17
C ARG A 28 -20.71 11.92 0.91
N LEU A 29 -20.55 10.72 1.47
CA LEU A 29 -19.29 10.29 2.05
C LEU A 29 -18.35 9.84 0.93
N VAL A 30 -17.14 10.40 0.93
CA VAL A 30 -16.04 9.99 0.06
C VAL A 30 -14.80 9.71 0.90
N GLY A 31 -13.88 8.89 0.38
CA GLY A 31 -12.54 8.80 0.90
C GLY A 31 -11.63 9.78 0.17
N ILE A 32 -10.79 10.49 0.91
CA ILE A 32 -9.66 11.25 0.36
C ILE A 32 -8.45 10.75 1.13
N HIS A 33 -7.84 9.68 0.62
CA HIS A 33 -6.76 8.96 1.29
C HIS A 33 -5.40 9.49 0.81
N PHE A 34 -4.75 10.24 1.70
CA PHE A 34 -3.41 10.78 1.53
C PHE A 34 -2.35 9.78 1.99
N PHE A 35 -1.17 9.86 1.39
CA PHE A 35 0.01 9.07 1.77
C PHE A 35 1.01 9.93 2.54
N ASN A 36 1.64 9.36 3.57
CA ASN A 36 2.64 10.05 4.38
C ASN A 36 4.02 9.96 3.71
N PRO A 37 4.79 11.05 3.54
CA PRO A 37 4.47 12.44 3.89
C PRO A 37 3.54 13.14 2.91
N VAL A 38 2.44 13.73 3.42
CA VAL A 38 1.38 14.36 2.61
C VAL A 38 1.93 15.46 1.69
N ALA A 39 2.92 16.22 2.15
CA ALA A 39 3.55 17.26 1.34
C ALA A 39 4.31 16.70 0.13
N MET A 40 4.92 15.52 0.26
CA MET A 40 5.82 14.92 -0.73
C MET A 40 5.10 13.97 -1.69
N MET A 41 4.08 13.25 -1.19
CA MET A 41 3.39 12.24 -1.98
C MET A 41 2.41 12.91 -2.96
N PRO A 42 2.51 12.66 -4.28
CA PRO A 42 1.64 13.31 -5.27
C PRO A 42 0.26 12.65 -5.36
N LEU A 43 0.17 11.34 -5.11
CA LEU A 43 -1.07 10.57 -5.25
C LEU A 43 -2.03 10.83 -4.08
N VAL A 44 -3.32 10.85 -4.37
CA VAL A 44 -4.40 10.77 -3.38
C VAL A 44 -5.49 9.84 -3.93
N GLU A 45 -5.83 8.79 -3.20
CA GLU A 45 -6.94 7.91 -3.56
C GLU A 45 -8.28 8.58 -3.21
N VAL A 46 -9.13 8.74 -4.22
CA VAL A 46 -10.51 9.23 -4.05
C VAL A 46 -11.45 8.04 -4.05
N VAL A 47 -11.88 7.64 -2.86
CA VAL A 47 -12.59 6.39 -2.64
C VAL A 47 -14.10 6.61 -2.67
N ALA A 48 -14.80 5.79 -3.46
CA ALA A 48 -16.25 5.80 -3.55
C ALA A 48 -16.86 4.52 -2.96
N ALA A 49 -17.76 4.66 -2.00
CA ALA A 49 -18.60 3.55 -1.53
C ALA A 49 -19.63 3.15 -2.58
N GLU A 50 -20.18 1.94 -2.49
CA GLU A 50 -21.28 1.51 -3.36
C GLU A 50 -22.50 2.42 -3.21
N GLY A 51 -22.95 3.07 -4.29
CA GLY A 51 -24.07 4.03 -4.25
C GLY A 51 -23.69 5.43 -3.76
N ALA A 52 -22.39 5.77 -3.74
CA ALA A 52 -21.94 7.15 -3.58
C ALA A 52 -22.47 8.04 -4.72
N ASP A 53 -22.74 9.31 -4.41
CA ASP A 53 -23.14 10.32 -5.37
C ASP A 53 -21.96 10.63 -6.31
N PRO A 54 -22.09 10.38 -7.64
CA PRO A 54 -21.03 10.69 -8.59
C PRO A 54 -20.58 12.15 -8.56
N ALA A 55 -21.48 13.10 -8.25
CA ALA A 55 -21.13 14.51 -8.14
C ALA A 55 -20.24 14.78 -6.92
N ALA A 56 -20.44 14.05 -5.82
CA ALA A 56 -19.58 14.15 -4.63
C ALA A 56 -18.18 13.61 -4.91
N VAL A 57 -18.07 12.49 -5.62
CA VAL A 57 -16.78 11.91 -6.05
C VAL A 57 -16.05 12.86 -7.00
N GLN A 58 -16.75 13.43 -7.98
CA GLN A 58 -16.17 14.42 -8.90
C GLN A 58 -15.69 15.68 -8.17
N ALA A 59 -16.45 16.19 -7.22
CA ALA A 59 -16.06 17.33 -6.39
C ALA A 59 -14.80 17.02 -5.56
N ALA A 60 -14.69 15.81 -5.02
CA ALA A 60 -13.51 15.36 -4.30
C ALA A 60 -12.28 15.27 -5.21
N CYS A 61 -12.41 14.70 -6.41
CA CYS A 61 -11.35 14.69 -7.41
C CYS A 61 -10.90 16.10 -7.82
N ALA A 62 -11.85 17.02 -8.00
CA ALA A 62 -11.57 18.41 -8.33
C ALA A 62 -10.82 19.11 -7.19
N PHE A 63 -11.22 18.89 -5.94
CA PHE A 63 -10.52 19.39 -4.76
C PHE A 63 -9.08 18.89 -4.69
N VAL A 64 -8.86 17.57 -4.89
CA VAL A 64 -7.52 16.97 -4.89
C VAL A 64 -6.63 17.59 -5.98
N LYS A 65 -7.15 17.82 -7.19
CA LYS A 65 -6.42 18.54 -8.24
C LYS A 65 -6.11 19.98 -7.84
N GLN A 66 -7.04 20.66 -7.18
CA GLN A 66 -6.88 22.06 -6.76
C GLN A 66 -5.76 22.24 -5.72
N ILE A 67 -5.42 21.20 -4.96
CA ILE A 67 -4.31 21.19 -4.01
C ILE A 67 -3.01 20.59 -4.59
N ASP A 68 -2.88 20.58 -5.93
CA ASP A 68 -1.73 20.10 -6.70
C ASP A 68 -1.38 18.62 -6.43
N LYS A 69 -2.42 17.79 -6.23
CA LYS A 69 -2.30 16.34 -6.09
C LYS A 69 -2.97 15.61 -7.25
N LEU A 70 -2.55 14.36 -7.47
CA LEU A 70 -3.07 13.46 -8.49
C LEU A 70 -4.21 12.62 -7.89
N PRO A 71 -5.49 12.90 -8.21
CA PRO A 71 -6.57 12.06 -7.75
C PRO A 71 -6.59 10.73 -8.48
N LEU A 72 -6.76 9.66 -7.73
CA LEU A 72 -6.97 8.31 -8.23
C LEU A 72 -8.34 7.82 -7.78
N PRO A 73 -9.37 7.88 -8.65
CA PRO A 73 -10.69 7.34 -8.32
C PRO A 73 -10.62 5.82 -8.13
N VAL A 74 -11.08 5.34 -6.98
CA VAL A 74 -11.15 3.91 -6.64
C VAL A 74 -12.46 3.58 -5.94
N LYS A 75 -12.96 2.36 -6.09
CA LYS A 75 -14.08 1.87 -5.27
C LYS A 75 -13.58 1.49 -3.87
N SER A 76 -14.49 1.54 -2.91
CA SER A 76 -14.24 1.08 -1.55
C SER A 76 -14.00 -0.44 -1.56
N GLU A 77 -12.81 -0.81 -1.12
CA GLU A 77 -12.32 -2.18 -0.97
C GLU A 77 -11.31 -2.14 0.20
N PRO A 78 -11.11 -3.22 0.98
CA PRO A 78 -10.11 -3.21 2.04
C PRO A 78 -8.72 -2.84 1.49
N GLY A 79 -8.18 -1.71 1.98
CA GLY A 79 -6.90 -1.18 1.55
C GLY A 79 -6.90 -0.48 0.17
N PHE A 80 -8.07 -0.27 -0.43
CA PHE A 80 -8.25 0.41 -1.72
C PHE A 80 -7.39 -0.18 -2.84
N LEU A 81 -6.56 0.61 -3.54
CA LEU A 81 -5.57 0.10 -4.48
C LEU A 81 -4.22 -0.06 -3.78
N VAL A 82 -3.65 1.02 -3.26
CA VAL A 82 -2.22 1.05 -2.88
C VAL A 82 -1.92 0.14 -1.68
N ASN A 83 -2.69 0.25 -0.60
CA ASN A 83 -2.45 -0.60 0.58
C ASN A 83 -2.82 -2.06 0.31
N ALA A 84 -3.85 -2.29 -0.51
CA ALA A 84 -4.27 -3.63 -0.90
C ALA A 84 -3.17 -4.39 -1.65
N VAL A 85 -2.38 -3.70 -2.50
CA VAL A 85 -1.29 -4.33 -3.28
C VAL A 85 0.03 -4.41 -2.50
N LEU A 86 0.28 -3.48 -1.56
CA LEU A 86 1.45 -3.52 -0.68
C LEU A 86 1.39 -4.66 0.35
N ALA A 87 0.19 -5.03 0.81
CA ALA A 87 0.04 -6.10 1.79
C ALA A 87 0.62 -7.46 1.33
N PRO A 88 0.26 -8.03 0.16
CA PRO A 88 0.84 -9.28 -0.30
C PRO A 88 2.34 -9.16 -0.64
N TYR A 89 2.79 -7.99 -1.07
CA TYR A 89 4.21 -7.70 -1.32
C TYR A 89 5.05 -7.81 -0.03
N MET A 90 4.66 -7.11 1.03
CA MET A 90 5.34 -7.16 2.33
C MET A 90 5.22 -8.54 2.98
N LEU A 91 4.08 -9.22 2.80
CA LEU A 91 3.90 -10.59 3.27
C LEU A 91 4.89 -11.55 2.61
N ALA A 92 5.07 -11.46 1.29
CA ALA A 92 6.05 -12.27 0.57
C ALA A 92 7.49 -11.99 1.04
N ALA A 93 7.83 -10.72 1.26
CA ALA A 93 9.13 -10.31 1.77
C ALA A 93 9.43 -10.88 3.16
N MET A 94 8.48 -10.77 4.10
CA MET A 94 8.64 -11.32 5.45
C MET A 94 8.69 -12.86 5.44
N ARG A 95 7.96 -13.53 4.54
CA ARG A 95 8.09 -14.98 4.37
C ARG A 95 9.47 -15.40 3.87
N ALA A 96 10.07 -14.63 2.95
CA ALA A 96 11.45 -14.88 2.55
C ALA A 96 12.42 -14.74 3.74
N VAL A 97 12.14 -13.84 4.69
CA VAL A 97 12.92 -13.75 5.94
C VAL A 97 12.73 -14.98 6.83
N ASP A 98 11.50 -15.48 6.96
CA ASP A 98 11.24 -16.74 7.69
C ASP A 98 11.91 -17.96 7.05
N GLU A 99 12.09 -17.95 5.72
CA GLU A 99 12.84 -18.96 4.96
C GLU A 99 14.37 -18.83 5.10
N GLY A 100 14.86 -17.80 5.80
CA GLY A 100 16.28 -17.62 6.10
C GLY A 100 17.01 -16.60 5.20
N VAL A 101 16.31 -15.91 4.30
CA VAL A 101 16.92 -14.79 3.56
C VAL A 101 17.09 -13.60 4.50
N SER A 102 18.28 -13.00 4.56
CA SER A 102 18.51 -11.85 5.44
C SER A 102 17.61 -10.66 5.03
N PRO A 103 17.11 -9.85 5.97
CA PRO A 103 16.30 -8.67 5.65
C PRO A 103 17.00 -7.73 4.66
N ALA A 104 18.32 -7.52 4.83
CA ALA A 104 19.12 -6.70 3.94
C ALA A 104 19.20 -7.28 2.52
N THR A 105 19.29 -8.60 2.37
CA THR A 105 19.26 -9.27 1.06
C THR A 105 17.89 -9.17 0.39
N VAL A 106 16.80 -9.26 1.16
CA VAL A 106 15.44 -9.04 0.64
C VAL A 106 15.26 -7.62 0.13
N ASP A 107 15.73 -6.63 0.90
CA ASP A 107 15.71 -5.23 0.49
C ASP A 107 16.55 -4.98 -0.76
N GLU A 108 17.79 -5.49 -0.78
CA GLU A 108 18.72 -5.33 -1.91
C GLU A 108 18.14 -5.91 -3.21
N ALA A 109 17.48 -7.07 -3.14
CA ALA A 109 16.83 -7.66 -4.30
C ALA A 109 15.77 -6.72 -4.91
N MET A 110 15.02 -6.02 -4.08
CA MET A 110 13.96 -5.11 -4.53
C MET A 110 14.49 -3.73 -4.94
N LEU A 111 15.58 -3.26 -4.33
CA LEU A 111 16.30 -2.08 -4.79
C LEU A 111 16.90 -2.33 -6.18
N ALA A 112 17.53 -3.48 -6.39
CA ALA A 112 18.07 -3.89 -7.69
C ALA A 112 16.95 -4.07 -8.75
N PHE A 113 15.75 -4.47 -8.34
CA PHE A 113 14.57 -4.49 -9.20
C PHE A 113 14.09 -3.08 -9.60
N GLY A 114 14.43 -2.04 -8.84
CA GLY A 114 14.08 -0.66 -9.12
C GLY A 114 13.08 -0.03 -8.16
N MET A 115 12.74 -0.69 -7.05
CA MET A 115 11.93 -0.08 -5.99
C MET A 115 12.76 1.01 -5.27
N PRO A 116 12.13 2.11 -4.80
CA PRO A 116 12.85 3.19 -4.12
C PRO A 116 13.27 2.81 -2.68
N MET A 117 12.61 1.81 -2.10
CA MET A 117 12.84 1.32 -0.75
C MET A 117 12.57 -0.18 -0.73
N GLY A 118 13.40 -0.93 0.00
CA GLY A 118 13.18 -2.35 0.21
C GLY A 118 11.96 -2.61 1.11
N PRO A 119 11.26 -3.75 0.93
CA PRO A 119 10.01 -4.03 1.65
C PRO A 119 10.19 -4.18 3.16
N ILE A 120 11.36 -4.62 3.62
CA ILE A 120 11.63 -4.77 5.06
C ILE A 120 11.85 -3.39 5.69
N GLU A 121 12.62 -2.51 5.04
CA GLU A 121 12.76 -1.12 5.51
C GLU A 121 11.41 -0.38 5.48
N LEU A 122 10.60 -0.63 4.45
CA LEU A 122 9.28 -0.06 4.32
C LEU A 122 8.37 -0.47 5.49
N VAL A 123 8.29 -1.76 5.80
CA VAL A 123 7.42 -2.23 6.90
C VAL A 123 7.89 -1.72 8.27
N ASP A 124 9.20 -1.58 8.49
CA ASP A 124 9.76 -0.94 9.68
C ASP A 124 9.41 0.56 9.78
N THR A 125 9.37 1.25 8.63
CA THR A 125 9.02 2.68 8.57
C THR A 125 7.52 2.89 8.82
N VAL A 126 6.68 2.02 8.28
CA VAL A 126 5.23 2.01 8.53
C VAL A 126 4.93 1.67 10.00
N GLY A 127 5.60 0.63 10.52
CA GLY A 127 5.43 0.11 11.86
C GLY A 127 4.86 -1.32 11.85
N LEU A 128 5.49 -2.22 12.60
CA LEU A 128 5.19 -3.66 12.55
C LEU A 128 3.83 -4.02 13.16
N ASP A 129 3.36 -3.28 14.16
CA ASP A 129 2.02 -3.43 14.72
C ASP A 129 0.93 -2.99 13.74
N ILE A 130 1.18 -1.93 12.97
CA ILE A 130 0.28 -1.47 11.90
C ILE A 130 0.24 -2.53 10.79
N ALA A 131 1.39 -3.07 10.39
CA ALA A 131 1.46 -4.17 9.43
C ALA A 131 0.72 -5.43 9.91
N MET A 132 0.84 -5.77 11.20
CA MET A 132 0.10 -6.88 11.81
C MET A 132 -1.42 -6.64 11.80
N ALA A 133 -1.86 -5.43 12.14
CA ALA A 133 -3.29 -5.08 12.14
C ALA A 133 -3.87 -5.05 10.71
N ALA A 134 -3.16 -4.44 9.76
CA ALA A 134 -3.54 -4.40 8.35
C ALA A 134 -3.55 -5.81 7.74
N GLY A 135 -2.56 -6.64 8.05
CA GLY A 135 -2.49 -8.04 7.62
C GLY A 135 -3.72 -8.84 8.02
N LYS A 136 -4.22 -8.69 9.25
CA LYS A 136 -5.47 -9.36 9.68
C LYS A 136 -6.70 -8.98 8.83
N GLN A 137 -6.75 -7.75 8.31
CA GLN A 137 -7.85 -7.27 7.47
C GLN A 137 -7.67 -7.63 6.00
N LEU A 138 -6.42 -7.64 5.50
CA LEU A 138 -6.10 -7.73 4.08
C LEU A 138 -5.64 -9.12 3.62
N ALA A 139 -5.14 -9.96 4.52
CA ALA A 139 -4.49 -11.22 4.16
C ALA A 139 -5.46 -12.38 3.85
N GLY A 140 -6.77 -12.14 3.85
CA GLY A 140 -7.76 -13.15 3.44
C GLY A 140 -7.68 -14.47 4.21
N GLY A 141 -7.17 -14.45 5.45
CA GLY A 141 -6.97 -15.64 6.29
C GLY A 141 -5.55 -16.22 6.27
N ALA A 142 -4.59 -15.63 5.54
CA ALA A 142 -3.21 -16.07 5.61
C ALA A 142 -2.58 -15.76 6.99
N GLU A 143 -1.81 -16.71 7.52
CA GLU A 143 -1.11 -16.55 8.79
C GLU A 143 -0.02 -15.48 8.70
N ALA A 144 0.12 -14.73 9.80
CA ALA A 144 1.18 -13.74 9.94
C ALA A 144 2.56 -14.42 10.01
N PRO A 145 3.59 -13.86 9.35
CA PRO A 145 4.95 -14.39 9.41
C PRO A 145 5.48 -14.47 10.84
N ARG A 146 6.28 -15.50 11.15
CA ARG A 146 6.86 -15.71 12.48
C ARG A 146 7.78 -14.55 12.85
N CYS A 147 8.59 -14.09 11.91
CA CYS A 147 9.48 -12.94 12.11
C CYS A 147 8.76 -11.65 12.51
N LEU A 148 7.49 -11.49 12.09
CA LEU A 148 6.64 -10.34 12.44
C LEU A 148 6.07 -10.51 13.85
N ILE A 149 5.49 -11.68 14.14
CA ILE A 149 4.92 -12.01 15.46
C ILE A 149 5.96 -11.81 16.56
N GLU A 150 7.14 -12.43 16.40
CA GLU A 150 8.21 -12.38 17.40
C GLU A 150 8.68 -10.96 17.72
N ARG A 151 8.63 -10.05 16.74
CA ARG A 151 9.04 -8.65 16.91
C ARG A 151 7.96 -7.83 17.59
N VAL A 152 6.71 -7.99 17.18
CA VAL A 152 5.57 -7.32 17.79
C VAL A 152 5.42 -7.71 19.27
N ASP A 153 5.57 -9.00 19.58
CA ASP A 153 5.52 -9.51 20.96
C ASP A 153 6.62 -8.91 21.86
N LYS A 154 7.76 -8.54 21.25
CA LYS A 154 8.89 -7.87 21.92
C LYS A 154 8.82 -6.33 21.86
N SER A 155 7.72 -5.76 21.36
CA SER A 155 7.56 -4.31 21.14
C SER A 155 8.64 -3.69 20.24
N LEU A 156 9.21 -4.48 19.32
CA LEU A 156 10.13 -4.03 18.29
C LEU A 156 9.31 -3.58 17.08
N LEU A 157 8.75 -2.38 17.15
CA LEU A 157 7.73 -1.88 16.22
C LEU A 157 8.30 -1.11 15.02
N GLY A 158 9.61 -1.19 14.77
CA GLY A 158 10.28 -0.49 13.67
C GLY A 158 10.79 0.89 14.08
N LYS A 159 10.77 1.84 13.14
CA LYS A 159 11.36 3.18 13.31
C LYS A 159 10.83 3.93 14.53
N LYS A 160 9.54 3.80 14.82
CA LYS A 160 8.88 4.51 15.92
C LYS A 160 9.31 4.06 17.32
N SER A 161 9.78 2.82 17.47
CA SER A 161 10.33 2.27 18.71
C SER A 161 11.86 2.25 18.72
N GLY A 162 12.51 2.76 17.67
CA GLY A 162 13.97 2.73 17.52
C GLY A 162 14.54 1.36 17.12
N GLN A 163 13.70 0.33 16.94
CA GLN A 163 14.13 -1.03 16.61
C GLN A 163 12.97 -1.83 15.98
N GLY A 164 13.26 -2.55 14.89
CA GLY A 164 12.36 -3.50 14.23
C GLY A 164 13.16 -4.64 13.58
N PHE A 165 13.05 -4.80 12.26
CA PHE A 165 14.00 -5.61 11.49
C PHE A 165 15.40 -4.99 11.49
N TYR A 166 15.48 -3.66 11.49
CA TYR A 166 16.71 -2.89 11.61
C TYR A 166 16.77 -2.10 12.93
N ASP A 167 17.98 -1.69 13.33
CA ASP A 167 18.16 -0.67 14.36
C ASP A 167 17.86 0.71 13.74
N TRP A 168 17.10 1.53 14.46
CA TRP A 168 16.67 2.88 14.06
C TRP A 168 17.09 3.97 15.05
N SER A 169 17.99 3.68 15.98
CA SER A 169 18.49 4.61 17.01
C SER A 169 19.09 5.90 16.43
N SER A 170 19.64 5.83 15.20
CA SER A 170 20.17 6.99 14.46
C SER A 170 19.12 7.75 13.63
N GLY A 171 17.86 7.28 13.62
CA GLY A 171 16.78 7.79 12.77
C GLY A 171 16.78 7.24 11.33
N LYS A 172 17.76 6.41 10.98
CA LYS A 172 17.88 5.66 9.72
C LYS A 172 18.04 4.17 10.01
N ALA A 173 17.62 3.32 9.08
CA ALA A 173 17.83 1.88 9.19
C ALA A 173 19.32 1.55 9.15
N ASP A 174 19.83 0.96 10.23
CA ASP A 174 21.16 0.34 10.23
C ASP A 174 21.09 -1.05 9.61
N LYS A 175 21.53 -1.14 8.34
CA LYS A 175 21.47 -2.36 7.55
C LYS A 175 22.84 -3.04 7.54
N ALA A 176 22.87 -4.32 7.92
CA ALA A 176 24.01 -5.18 7.64
C ALA A 176 24.22 -5.33 6.13
N ALA A 177 25.44 -5.72 5.72
CA ALA A 177 25.74 -6.01 4.33
C ALA A 177 24.80 -7.10 3.79
N ALA A 178 24.19 -6.86 2.62
CA ALA A 178 23.41 -7.86 1.94
C ALA A 178 24.29 -9.06 1.55
N GLY A 179 23.78 -10.27 1.78
CA GLY A 179 24.36 -11.49 1.22
C GLY A 179 24.02 -11.66 -0.27
N ASN A 180 24.41 -12.79 -0.85
CA ASN A 180 24.07 -13.12 -2.24
C ASN A 180 22.55 -13.16 -2.46
N VAL A 181 22.05 -12.33 -3.37
CA VAL A 181 20.63 -12.30 -3.73
C VAL A 181 20.30 -13.59 -4.49
N PRO A 182 19.37 -14.43 -3.98
CA PRO A 182 18.94 -15.63 -4.70
C PRO A 182 18.29 -15.28 -6.04
N ASP A 183 18.59 -16.09 -7.06
CA ASP A 183 18.00 -15.95 -8.38
C ASP A 183 16.46 -16.00 -8.30
N GLY A 184 15.82 -15.07 -9.01
CA GLY A 184 14.36 -14.96 -9.05
C GLY A 184 13.71 -14.43 -7.76
N LEU A 185 14.47 -14.04 -6.73
CA LEU A 185 13.89 -13.50 -5.50
C LEU A 185 13.02 -12.27 -5.77
N ALA A 186 13.52 -11.27 -6.51
CA ALA A 186 12.75 -10.07 -6.83
C ALA A 186 11.42 -10.39 -7.55
N GLN A 187 11.46 -11.27 -8.54
CA GLN A 187 10.28 -11.74 -9.27
C GLN A 187 9.27 -12.40 -8.33
N ARG A 188 9.75 -13.29 -7.44
CA ARG A 188 8.90 -13.97 -6.44
C ARG A 188 8.25 -13.00 -5.47
N LEU A 189 8.94 -11.94 -5.09
CA LEU A 189 8.43 -10.91 -4.16
C LEU A 189 7.42 -9.98 -4.84
N VAL A 190 7.65 -9.60 -6.09
CA VAL A 190 6.78 -8.64 -6.80
C VAL A 190 5.52 -9.29 -7.36
N MET A 191 5.54 -10.58 -7.71
CA MET A 191 4.41 -11.24 -8.37
C MET A 191 3.09 -11.15 -7.58
N PRO A 192 3.05 -11.37 -6.24
CA PRO A 192 1.82 -11.21 -5.46
C PRO A 192 1.23 -9.80 -5.50
N LEU A 193 2.07 -8.77 -5.65
CA LEU A 193 1.61 -7.39 -5.86
C LEU A 193 0.88 -7.29 -7.20
N ILE A 194 1.52 -7.77 -8.27
CA ILE A 194 0.99 -7.70 -9.64
C ILE A 194 -0.31 -8.50 -9.75
N ASP A 195 -0.39 -9.68 -9.14
CA ASP A 195 -1.61 -10.50 -9.07
C ASP A 195 -2.75 -9.74 -8.38
N ARG A 196 -2.45 -9.01 -7.30
CA ARG A 196 -3.46 -8.21 -6.61
C ARG A 196 -3.91 -7.01 -7.46
N VAL A 197 -3.02 -6.38 -8.21
CA VAL A 197 -3.38 -5.29 -9.14
C VAL A 197 -4.35 -5.80 -10.21
N GLU A 198 -4.02 -6.91 -10.87
CA GLU A 198 -4.86 -7.52 -11.91
C GLU A 198 -6.25 -7.86 -11.37
N LYS A 199 -6.31 -8.41 -10.16
CA LYS A 199 -7.58 -8.68 -9.48
C LYS A 199 -8.39 -7.40 -9.22
N LEU A 200 -7.76 -6.34 -8.73
CA LEU A 200 -8.44 -5.07 -8.44
C LEU A 200 -8.97 -4.38 -9.71
N VAL A 201 -8.25 -4.50 -10.83
CA VAL A 201 -8.74 -4.06 -12.15
C VAL A 201 -9.94 -4.90 -12.57
N THR A 202 -9.84 -6.24 -12.47
CA THR A 202 -10.91 -7.18 -12.86
C THR A 202 -12.19 -6.97 -12.04
N ASP A 203 -12.05 -6.75 -10.73
CA ASP A 203 -13.17 -6.45 -9.82
C ASP A 203 -13.71 -5.01 -10.03
N GLY A 204 -13.08 -4.23 -10.90
CA GLY A 204 -13.46 -2.85 -11.23
C GLY A 204 -13.30 -1.89 -10.06
N VAL A 205 -12.35 -2.16 -9.15
CA VAL A 205 -11.97 -1.26 -8.05
C VAL A 205 -11.28 -0.03 -8.60
N VAL A 206 -10.43 -0.21 -9.62
CA VAL A 206 -9.85 0.84 -10.45
C VAL A 206 -10.38 0.66 -11.88
N ALA A 207 -10.50 1.76 -12.63
CA ALA A 207 -11.20 1.77 -13.91
C ALA A 207 -10.56 0.88 -14.98
N ASP A 208 -9.23 0.87 -15.06
CA ASP A 208 -8.45 0.18 -16.09
C ASP A 208 -6.99 -0.05 -15.62
N ALA A 209 -6.23 -0.77 -16.44
CA ALA A 209 -4.84 -1.11 -16.18
C ALA A 209 -3.90 0.10 -16.18
N GLU A 210 -4.11 1.10 -17.04
CA GLU A 210 -3.26 2.29 -17.12
C GLU A 210 -3.36 3.11 -15.84
N LEU A 211 -4.58 3.31 -15.34
CA LEU A 211 -4.85 4.02 -14.11
C LEU A 211 -4.34 3.24 -12.89
N ALA A 212 -4.42 1.91 -12.92
CA ALA A 212 -3.85 1.06 -11.89
C ALA A 212 -2.33 1.17 -11.86
N ASP A 213 -1.67 1.14 -13.03
CA ASP A 213 -0.22 1.29 -13.16
C ASP A 213 0.25 2.64 -12.63
N ALA A 214 -0.39 3.74 -13.07
CA ALA A 214 -0.10 5.07 -12.56
C ALA A 214 -0.28 5.14 -11.03
N GLY A 215 -1.39 4.60 -10.51
CA GLY A 215 -1.67 4.57 -9.07
C GLY A 215 -0.61 3.84 -8.27
N VAL A 216 -0.16 2.68 -8.74
CA VAL A 216 0.86 1.89 -8.05
C VAL A 216 2.24 2.54 -8.17
N ILE A 217 2.59 3.15 -9.31
CA ILE A 217 3.84 3.90 -9.47
C ILE A 217 3.87 5.09 -8.52
N PHE A 218 2.86 5.97 -8.55
CA PHE A 218 2.85 7.18 -7.72
C PHE A 218 2.59 6.92 -6.24
N GLY A 219 1.95 5.78 -5.91
CA GLY A 219 1.63 5.41 -4.53
C GLY A 219 2.74 4.63 -3.82
N THR A 220 3.42 3.73 -4.55
CA THR A 220 4.43 2.81 -3.97
C THR A 220 5.85 3.07 -4.47
N GLY A 221 5.99 3.81 -5.57
CA GLY A 221 7.25 3.96 -6.30
C GLY A 221 7.63 2.74 -7.14
N PHE A 222 6.66 1.89 -7.49
CA PHE A 222 6.89 0.70 -8.32
C PHE A 222 7.75 1.02 -9.54
N ALA A 223 8.85 0.27 -9.68
CA ALA A 223 9.93 0.43 -10.66
C ALA A 223 9.49 1.17 -11.94
N PRO A 224 9.58 2.50 -12.00
CA PRO A 224 8.80 3.29 -12.97
C PRO A 224 9.23 3.06 -14.41
N PHE A 225 10.48 2.62 -14.63
CA PHE A 225 11.00 2.27 -15.95
C PHE A 225 10.36 1.01 -16.55
N THR A 226 9.61 0.23 -15.76
CA THR A 226 8.86 -0.94 -16.26
C THR A 226 7.44 -0.58 -16.72
N GLY A 227 7.03 0.70 -16.64
CA GLY A 227 5.69 1.14 -17.03
C GLY A 227 4.57 0.82 -16.04
N GLY A 228 4.88 0.17 -14.90
CA GLY A 228 3.90 -0.25 -13.89
C GLY A 228 3.70 -1.77 -13.83
N PRO A 229 2.96 -2.28 -12.83
CA PRO A 229 2.74 -3.71 -12.62
C PRO A 229 2.06 -4.43 -13.81
N MET A 230 1.00 -3.88 -14.38
CA MET A 230 0.28 -4.49 -15.50
C MET A 230 1.12 -4.46 -16.77
N HIS A 231 1.77 -3.33 -17.07
CA HIS A 231 2.72 -3.25 -18.19
C HIS A 231 3.88 -4.26 -18.05
N PHE A 232 4.49 -4.36 -16.86
CA PHE A 232 5.55 -5.32 -16.59
C PHE A 232 5.09 -6.76 -16.82
N ARG A 233 3.87 -7.11 -16.40
CA ARG A 233 3.29 -8.44 -16.62
C ARG A 233 3.16 -8.79 -18.10
N HIS A 234 2.69 -7.85 -18.92
CA HIS A 234 2.57 -8.04 -20.37
C HIS A 234 3.93 -8.20 -21.07
N GLY A 235 4.98 -7.53 -20.57
CA GLY A 235 6.34 -7.65 -21.11
C GLY A 235 7.06 -8.96 -20.79
N GLN A 236 6.49 -9.83 -19.95
CA GLN A 236 7.04 -11.16 -19.64
C GLN A 236 6.39 -12.29 -20.46
N GLY A 237 5.41 -11.98 -21.29
CA GLY A 237 4.70 -12.93 -22.17
C GLY A 237 5.32 -13.08 -23.55
#